data_AF-A0A4U1ACJ6-F1
#
_entry.id   AF-A0A4U1ACJ6-F1
#
_cell.length_a   1.000
_cell.length_b   1.000
_cell.length_c   1.000
_cell.angle_alpha   90.00
_cell.angle_beta   90.00
_cell.angle_gamma   90.00
#
_symmetry.space_group_name_H-M   'P 1'
#
loop_
_entity.id
_entity.type
_entity.pdbx_description
1 polymer ?
#
loop_
_entity_poly.entity_id
_entity_poly.type
_entity_poly.pdbx_seq_one_letter_code
_entity_poly.pdbx_strand_id
1 'polypeptide(L)'
;RRHQGGRILFEYDEGSIDIRVSFFVTIHGEKIVFRLLKQKRELLDIHTIGMAPNMLARFMEDAVYQPSGVLLVTGPTGSGKTSTVYSCINHIKNPQISIITAEEPVEYVIDGIAQCSIDPSINMTFEETLRHIVRQDPDVILIGEIRDNASAEMAMQSALTGHKVLSTFHTEDSIGGLIRLLNMDIAPFLISSTIVSVLAQRLLRRVCESCATEAKPTPIQLQRMGLSASDLRGAQFRKGRGCSDCKQTGYKGRVGVFELLVLNELVRDAILEQKTSY
;
A
#
# COMPACT_ATOMS: atom_id res chain seq x y z
N ARG A 1 -27.43 3.12 -24.47
CA ARG A 1 -26.76 2.00 -23.76
C ARG A 1 -25.48 2.56 -23.15
N ARG A 2 -25.33 2.53 -21.83
CA ARG A 2 -24.15 3.08 -21.14
C ARG A 2 -23.68 2.11 -20.07
N HIS A 3 -22.39 2.11 -19.76
CA HIS A 3 -21.86 1.42 -18.59
C HIS A 3 -22.48 1.99 -17.31
N GLN A 4 -22.71 1.15 -16.31
CA GLN A 4 -23.29 1.56 -15.03
C GLN A 4 -22.48 0.96 -13.89
N GLY A 5 -22.36 1.72 -12.80
CA GLY A 5 -21.80 1.25 -11.55
C GLY A 5 -22.85 1.37 -10.44
N GLY A 6 -22.74 0.53 -9.43
CA GLY A 6 -23.63 0.59 -8.27
C GLY A 6 -23.00 -0.03 -7.03
N ARG A 7 -23.61 0.26 -5.89
CA ARG A 7 -23.27 -0.31 -4.58
C ARG A 7 -24.53 -0.92 -3.99
N ILE A 8 -24.43 -2.14 -3.46
CA ILE A 8 -25.51 -2.84 -2.77
C ILE A 8 -24.99 -3.21 -1.40
N LEU A 9 -25.64 -2.69 -0.35
CA LEU A 9 -25.47 -3.20 1.00
C LEU A 9 -26.38 -4.43 1.14
N PHE A 10 -25.81 -5.62 1.26
CA PHE A 10 -26.55 -6.87 1.40
C PHE A 10 -26.45 -7.38 2.83
N GLU A 11 -27.58 -7.40 3.54
CA GLU A 11 -27.71 -7.92 4.90
C GLU A 11 -28.24 -9.36 4.86
N TYR A 12 -27.67 -10.24 5.70
CA TYR A 12 -28.04 -11.65 5.85
C TYR A 12 -27.77 -12.09 7.30
N ASP A 13 -28.23 -13.29 7.67
CA ASP A 13 -28.25 -13.72 9.08
C ASP A 13 -26.88 -13.67 9.80
N GLU A 14 -25.76 -13.88 9.09
CA GLU A 14 -24.41 -13.86 9.67
C GLU A 14 -23.69 -12.50 9.54
N GLY A 15 -24.35 -11.48 8.97
CA GLY A 15 -23.84 -10.10 8.92
C GLY A 15 -24.18 -9.36 7.63
N SER A 16 -23.27 -8.48 7.20
CA SER A 16 -23.47 -7.60 6.04
C SER A 16 -22.27 -7.69 5.08
N ILE A 17 -22.56 -7.64 3.79
CA ILE A 17 -21.56 -7.61 2.72
C ILE A 17 -21.82 -6.38 1.86
N ASP A 18 -20.78 -5.60 1.61
CA ASP A 18 -20.83 -4.50 0.65
C ASP A 18 -20.48 -5.04 -0.74
N ILE A 19 -21.38 -4.88 -1.70
CA ILE A 19 -21.22 -5.43 -3.03
C ILE A 19 -21.12 -4.28 -4.03
N ARG A 20 -19.96 -4.16 -4.68
CA ARG A 20 -19.80 -3.27 -5.84
C ARG A 20 -20.22 -3.99 -7.11
N VAL A 21 -21.09 -3.37 -7.89
CA VAL A 21 -21.62 -3.92 -9.14
C VAL A 21 -21.14 -3.07 -10.31
N SER A 22 -20.66 -3.71 -11.37
CA SER A 22 -20.30 -3.06 -12.63
C SER A 22 -21.04 -3.71 -13.79
N PHE A 23 -21.82 -2.91 -14.52
CA PHE A 23 -22.54 -3.29 -15.72
C PHE A 23 -21.76 -2.79 -16.95
N PHE A 24 -21.32 -3.73 -17.76
CA PHE A 24 -20.56 -3.48 -18.97
C PHE A 24 -21.37 -3.87 -20.21
N VAL A 25 -21.76 -2.88 -21.02
CA VAL A 25 -22.49 -3.12 -22.28
C VAL A 25 -21.57 -3.82 -23.28
N THR A 26 -22.03 -4.92 -23.85
CA THR A 26 -21.34 -5.70 -24.90
C THR A 26 -22.22 -5.82 -26.14
N ILE A 27 -21.67 -6.37 -27.23
CA ILE A 27 -22.40 -6.64 -28.48
C ILE A 27 -23.58 -7.61 -28.24
N HIS A 28 -23.42 -8.57 -27.33
CA HIS A 28 -24.38 -9.65 -27.09
C HIS A 28 -25.20 -9.49 -25.79
N GLY A 29 -25.28 -8.28 -25.23
CA GLY A 29 -25.99 -8.01 -23.97
C GLY A 29 -25.10 -7.29 -22.96
N GLU A 30 -25.31 -7.50 -21.66
CA GLU A 30 -24.53 -6.85 -20.60
C GLU A 30 -23.72 -7.89 -19.81
N LYS A 31 -22.44 -7.59 -19.57
CA LYS A 31 -21.58 -8.32 -18.63
C LYS A 31 -21.67 -7.64 -17.27
N ILE A 32 -22.04 -8.39 -16.24
CA ILE A 32 -22.17 -7.87 -14.87
C ILE A 32 -21.09 -8.51 -14.00
N VAL A 33 -20.36 -7.69 -13.25
CA VAL A 33 -19.37 -8.15 -12.26
C VAL A 33 -19.80 -7.71 -10.88
N PHE A 34 -19.94 -8.68 -9.97
CA PHE A 34 -20.14 -8.45 -8.54
C PHE A 34 -18.80 -8.62 -7.81
N ARG A 35 -18.37 -7.58 -7.10
CA ARG A 35 -17.21 -7.64 -6.20
C ARG A 35 -17.70 -7.58 -4.77
N LEU A 36 -17.63 -8.71 -4.08
CA LEU A 36 -17.97 -8.85 -2.66
C LEU A 36 -16.84 -8.26 -1.81
N LEU A 37 -17.14 -7.23 -1.04
CA LEU A 37 -16.27 -6.63 -0.04
C LEU A 37 -16.80 -7.05 1.34
N LYS A 38 -16.05 -7.90 2.04
CA LYS A 38 -16.37 -8.23 3.44
C LYS A 38 -16.26 -6.95 4.27
N GLN A 39 -17.34 -6.55 4.93
CA GLN A 39 -17.37 -5.35 5.77
C GLN A 39 -16.51 -5.48 7.02
N LYS A 40 -16.35 -6.70 7.55
CA LYS A 40 -15.50 -6.97 8.71
C LYS A 40 -14.17 -7.56 8.27
N ARG A 41 -13.19 -6.70 8.01
CA ARG A 41 -11.81 -7.02 8.35
C ARG A 41 -11.43 -6.11 9.49
N GLU A 42 -11.09 -6.69 10.63
CA GLU A 42 -10.32 -5.97 11.64
C GLU A 42 -9.10 -5.36 10.96
N LEU A 43 -8.77 -4.12 11.33
CA LEU A 43 -7.54 -3.49 10.91
C LEU A 43 -6.39 -4.43 11.26
N LEU A 44 -5.50 -4.68 10.31
CA LEU A 44 -4.38 -5.57 10.57
C LEU A 44 -3.47 -4.92 11.61
N ASP A 45 -3.04 -5.70 12.58
CA ASP A 45 -1.93 -5.33 13.43
C ASP A 45 -0.66 -5.27 12.56
N ILE A 46 0.10 -4.17 12.68
CA ILE A 46 1.37 -3.97 11.98
C ILE A 46 2.36 -5.11 12.23
N HIS A 47 2.29 -5.79 13.38
CA HIS A 47 3.11 -6.97 13.69
C HIS A 47 2.70 -8.23 12.91
N THR A 48 1.53 -8.22 12.26
CA THR A 48 0.95 -9.37 11.55
C THR A 48 0.88 -9.22 10.03
N ILE A 49 1.30 -8.06 9.48
CA ILE A 49 1.26 -7.80 8.03
C ILE A 49 2.25 -8.67 7.23
N GLY A 50 3.18 -9.34 7.91
CA GLY A 50 4.09 -10.33 7.31
C GLY A 50 5.49 -9.81 7.01
N MET A 51 5.90 -8.67 7.56
CA MET A 51 7.29 -8.22 7.49
C MET A 51 8.20 -9.12 8.32
N ALA A 52 9.43 -9.34 7.84
CA ALA A 52 10.45 -10.04 8.63
C ALA A 52 10.81 -9.21 9.87
N PRO A 53 11.10 -9.81 11.04
CA PRO A 53 11.26 -9.08 12.31
C PRO A 53 12.26 -7.92 12.24
N ASN A 54 13.43 -8.13 11.62
CA ASN A 54 14.45 -7.08 11.50
C ASN A 54 14.00 -5.94 10.57
N MET A 55 13.29 -6.26 9.48
CA MET A 55 12.75 -5.25 8.59
C MET A 55 11.61 -4.49 9.26
N LEU A 56 10.75 -5.17 10.02
CA LEU A 56 9.68 -4.53 10.77
C LEU A 56 10.26 -3.56 11.80
N ALA A 57 11.25 -3.98 12.60
CA ALA A 57 11.91 -3.10 13.57
C ALA A 57 12.45 -1.83 12.91
N ARG A 58 13.18 -1.97 11.79
CA ARG A 58 13.67 -0.83 11.00
C ARG A 58 12.54 0.02 10.43
N PHE A 59 11.49 -0.60 9.88
CA PHE A 59 10.33 0.13 9.36
C PHE A 59 9.64 0.96 10.46
N MET A 60 9.51 0.41 11.66
CA MET A 60 8.92 1.12 12.79
C MET A 60 9.78 2.34 13.17
N GLU A 61 11.08 2.13 13.38
CA GLU A 61 12.01 3.15 13.85
C GLU A 61 12.30 4.23 12.78
N ASP A 62 12.71 3.79 11.59
CA ASP A 62 13.19 4.66 10.52
C ASP A 62 12.06 5.28 9.70
N ALA A 63 10.82 4.79 9.81
CA ALA A 63 9.69 5.29 9.03
C ALA A 63 8.46 5.63 9.85
N VAL A 64 7.88 4.68 10.61
CA VAL A 64 6.56 4.88 11.26
C VAL A 64 6.64 5.84 12.44
N TYR A 65 7.70 5.83 13.23
CA TYR A 65 7.86 6.70 14.39
C TYR A 65 8.50 8.06 14.09
N GLN A 66 8.96 8.29 12.85
CA GLN A 66 9.48 9.60 12.47
C GLN A 66 8.38 10.67 12.62
N PRO A 67 8.67 11.80 13.32
CA PRO A 67 7.64 12.78 13.68
C PRO A 67 7.08 13.51 12.47
N SER A 68 7.89 13.69 11.43
CA SER A 68 7.54 14.36 10.19
C SER A 68 8.12 13.63 8.99
N GLY A 69 7.76 14.09 7.79
CA GLY A 69 8.25 13.52 6.55
C GLY A 69 7.25 12.57 5.89
N VAL A 70 7.58 12.14 4.67
CA VAL A 70 6.72 11.31 3.84
C VAL A 70 7.16 9.85 3.93
N LEU A 71 6.23 9.00 4.35
CA LEU A 71 6.27 7.55 4.18
C LEU A 71 5.45 7.18 2.94
N LEU A 72 6.14 6.71 1.90
CA LEU A 72 5.51 6.32 0.65
C LEU A 72 5.42 4.79 0.56
N VAL A 73 4.23 4.25 0.35
CA VAL A 73 4.03 2.81 0.12
C VAL A 73 3.75 2.57 -1.36
N THR A 74 4.55 1.72 -2.01
CA THR A 74 4.44 1.46 -3.44
C THR A 74 4.06 0.01 -3.75
N GLY A 75 3.50 -0.20 -4.93
CA GLY A 75 3.11 -1.51 -5.43
C GLY A 75 1.88 -1.48 -6.34
N PRO A 76 1.64 -2.56 -7.10
CA PRO A 76 0.49 -2.65 -7.99
C PRO A 76 -0.85 -2.72 -7.23
N THR A 77 -1.96 -2.65 -7.97
CA THR A 77 -3.30 -2.86 -7.38
C THR A 77 -3.38 -4.24 -6.75
N GLY A 78 -3.92 -4.31 -5.52
CA GLY A 78 -4.03 -5.57 -4.78
C GLY A 78 -2.75 -6.04 -4.09
N SER A 79 -1.69 -5.22 -4.04
CA SER A 79 -0.47 -5.53 -3.28
C SER A 79 -0.57 -5.29 -1.77
N GLY A 80 -1.71 -4.80 -1.27
CA GLY A 80 -1.94 -4.59 0.17
C GLY A 80 -1.45 -3.26 0.73
N LYS A 81 -1.16 -2.25 -0.12
CA LYS A 81 -0.71 -0.91 0.32
C LYS A 81 -1.63 -0.27 1.34
N THR A 82 -2.92 -0.15 1.03
CA THR A 82 -3.92 0.43 1.93
C THR A 82 -3.93 -0.29 3.27
N SER A 83 -3.82 -1.62 3.27
CA SER A 83 -3.79 -2.41 4.50
C SER A 83 -2.55 -2.10 5.36
N THR A 84 -1.38 -1.95 4.75
CA THR A 84 -0.15 -1.57 5.46
C THR A 84 -0.26 -0.15 6.02
N VAL A 85 -0.70 0.81 5.22
CA VAL A 85 -0.88 2.22 5.64
C VAL A 85 -1.88 2.33 6.79
N TYR A 86 -3.02 1.64 6.69
CA TYR A 86 -4.01 1.60 7.77
C TYR A 86 -3.47 0.91 9.03
N SER A 87 -2.61 -0.09 8.88
CA SER A 87 -1.93 -0.73 10.03
C SER A 87 -1.01 0.27 10.74
N CYS A 88 -0.25 1.09 9.98
CA CYS A 88 0.56 2.16 10.54
C CYS A 88 -0.29 3.20 11.29
N ILE A 89 -1.39 3.67 10.68
CA ILE A 89 -2.30 4.63 11.30
C ILE A 89 -2.88 4.05 12.58
N ASN A 90 -3.40 2.83 12.54
CA ASN A 90 -4.00 2.21 13.72
C ASN A 90 -2.98 1.99 14.85
N HIS A 91 -1.72 1.76 14.51
CA HIS A 91 -0.63 1.61 15.48
C HIS A 91 -0.25 2.93 16.18
N ILE A 92 -0.17 4.04 15.43
CA ILE A 92 0.22 5.34 16.00
C ILE A 92 -0.97 6.09 16.62
N LYS A 93 -2.20 5.77 16.20
CA LYS A 93 -3.42 6.44 16.63
C LYS A 93 -3.56 6.43 18.15
N ASN A 94 -3.69 7.63 18.71
CA ASN A 94 -4.09 7.84 20.09
C ASN A 94 -4.80 9.22 20.20
N PRO A 95 -5.50 9.51 21.31
CA PRO A 95 -6.28 10.74 21.45
C PRO A 95 -5.50 12.06 21.38
N GLN A 96 -4.16 12.01 21.43
CA GLN A 96 -3.29 13.19 21.37
C GLN A 96 -2.77 13.46 19.95
N ILE A 97 -3.01 12.57 18.99
CA ILE A 97 -2.55 12.71 17.61
C ILE A 97 -3.75 12.94 16.69
N SER A 98 -3.81 14.12 16.09
CA SER A 98 -4.78 14.51 15.07
C SER A 98 -4.43 13.84 13.74
N ILE A 99 -5.23 12.84 13.34
CA ILE A 99 -5.03 12.11 12.08
C ILE A 99 -6.16 12.44 11.11
N ILE A 100 -5.81 12.93 9.92
CA ILE A 100 -6.77 13.31 8.88
C ILE A 100 -6.42 12.65 7.55
N THR A 101 -7.42 12.14 6.83
CA THR A 101 -7.23 11.41 5.58
C THR A 101 -8.02 12.02 4.42
N ALA A 102 -7.47 11.94 3.21
CA ALA A 102 -8.14 12.17 1.94
C ALA A 102 -8.00 10.93 1.06
N GLU A 103 -9.09 10.26 0.71
CA GLU A 103 -9.08 8.93 0.11
C GLU A 103 -10.13 8.78 -1.00
N GLU A 104 -9.87 7.94 -2.02
CA GLU A 104 -10.80 7.76 -3.14
C GLU A 104 -11.09 6.27 -3.45
N PRO A 105 -12.14 5.68 -2.86
CA PRO A 105 -12.85 6.11 -1.66
C PRO A 105 -12.19 5.56 -0.39
N VAL A 106 -12.68 5.97 0.77
CA VAL A 106 -12.35 5.32 2.06
C VAL A 106 -12.72 3.83 1.99
N GLU A 107 -11.74 2.95 2.24
CA GLU A 107 -11.94 1.49 2.18
C GLU A 107 -12.58 0.93 3.46
N TYR A 108 -12.13 1.42 4.62
CA TYR A 108 -12.63 1.04 5.94
C TYR A 108 -12.65 2.27 6.85
N VAL A 109 -13.69 2.35 7.69
CA VAL A 109 -13.79 3.40 8.71
C VAL A 109 -12.92 3.01 9.90
N ILE A 110 -11.99 3.89 10.25
CA ILE A 110 -11.12 3.78 11.41
C ILE A 110 -11.68 4.70 12.48
N ASP A 111 -12.11 4.13 13.60
CA ASP A 111 -12.60 4.92 14.72
C ASP A 111 -11.48 5.80 15.31
N GLY A 112 -11.82 7.05 15.68
CA GLY A 112 -10.88 8.01 16.27
C GLY A 112 -10.00 8.80 15.30
N ILE A 113 -10.24 8.76 13.99
CA ILE A 113 -9.56 9.64 13.00
C ILE A 113 -10.59 10.33 12.09
N ALA A 114 -10.21 11.43 11.46
CA ALA A 114 -11.06 12.13 10.48
C ALA A 114 -10.77 11.62 9.06
N GLN A 115 -11.71 10.91 8.44
CA GLN A 115 -11.55 10.41 7.07
C GLN A 115 -12.45 11.14 6.08
N CYS A 116 -11.85 11.71 5.04
CA CYS A 116 -12.55 12.32 3.92
C CYS A 116 -12.49 11.40 2.70
N SER A 117 -13.66 11.01 2.17
CA SER A 117 -13.75 10.34 0.87
C SER A 117 -13.94 11.37 -0.22
N ILE A 118 -13.03 11.42 -1.19
CA ILE A 118 -13.09 12.29 -2.37
C ILE A 118 -14.35 11.99 -3.19
N ASP A 119 -15.06 13.05 -3.60
CA ASP A 119 -16.26 12.97 -4.44
C ASP A 119 -16.22 14.09 -5.50
N PRO A 120 -15.70 13.79 -6.70
CA PRO A 120 -15.64 14.76 -7.79
C PRO A 120 -17.02 15.26 -8.25
N SER A 121 -18.11 14.55 -7.96
CA SER A 121 -19.47 14.95 -8.40
C SER A 121 -19.98 16.21 -7.70
N ILE A 122 -19.44 16.51 -6.52
CA ILE A 122 -19.69 17.73 -5.75
C ILE A 122 -18.46 18.63 -5.66
N ASN A 123 -17.53 18.49 -6.60
CA ASN A 123 -16.26 19.22 -6.69
C ASN A 123 -15.27 18.96 -5.52
N MET A 124 -15.51 17.98 -4.66
CA MET A 124 -14.58 17.64 -3.58
C MET A 124 -13.41 16.82 -4.12
N THR A 125 -12.34 17.51 -4.54
CA THR A 125 -11.12 16.94 -5.14
C THR A 125 -9.99 16.76 -4.12
N PHE A 126 -8.93 16.02 -4.47
CA PHE A 126 -7.73 15.92 -3.63
C PHE A 126 -7.10 17.30 -3.37
N GLU A 127 -6.93 18.11 -4.42
CA GLU A 127 -6.33 19.44 -4.31
C GLU A 127 -7.12 20.34 -3.36
N GLU A 128 -8.44 20.39 -3.48
CA GLU A 128 -9.29 21.16 -2.57
C GLU A 128 -9.20 20.62 -1.14
N THR A 129 -9.40 19.32 -0.96
CA THR A 129 -9.43 18.67 0.36
C THR A 129 -8.13 18.88 1.12
N LEU A 130 -6.98 18.70 0.46
CA LEU A 130 -5.66 18.84 1.08
C LEU A 130 -5.38 20.28 1.55
N ARG A 131 -5.85 21.31 0.84
CA ARG A 131 -5.76 22.72 1.31
C ARG A 131 -6.56 22.96 2.59
N HIS A 132 -7.65 22.22 2.79
CA HIS A 132 -8.43 22.28 4.02
C HIS A 132 -7.75 21.50 5.15
N ILE A 133 -7.19 20.33 4.85
CA ILE A 133 -6.51 19.47 5.84
C ILE A 133 -5.42 20.22 6.59
N VAL A 134 -4.55 20.98 5.89
CA VAL A 134 -3.46 21.73 6.54
C VAL A 134 -3.92 22.85 7.48
N ARG A 135 -5.22 23.20 7.47
CA ARG A 135 -5.84 24.18 8.38
C ARG A 135 -6.60 23.52 9.54
N GLN A 136 -6.53 22.20 9.66
CA GLN A 136 -7.18 21.43 10.72
C GLN A 136 -6.23 21.07 11.86
N ASP A 137 -5.03 21.65 11.88
CA ASP A 137 -3.98 21.32 12.86
C ASP A 137 -3.70 19.79 12.92
N PRO A 138 -3.43 19.13 11.76
CA PRO A 138 -3.16 17.70 11.74
C PRO A 138 -1.74 17.39 12.23
N ASP A 139 -1.54 16.29 12.92
CA ASP A 139 -0.20 15.72 13.17
C ASP A 139 0.19 14.76 12.03
N VAL A 140 -0.79 13.97 11.57
CA VAL A 140 -0.61 12.95 10.53
C VAL A 140 -1.64 13.13 9.41
N ILE A 141 -1.15 13.17 8.17
CA ILE A 141 -1.96 13.28 6.96
C ILE A 141 -1.83 11.99 6.16
N LEU A 142 -2.95 11.37 5.81
CA LEU A 142 -3.00 10.31 4.81
C LEU A 142 -3.56 10.84 3.49
N ILE A 143 -2.77 10.73 2.43
CA ILE A 143 -3.22 10.92 1.06
C ILE A 143 -3.32 9.56 0.40
N GLY A 144 -4.55 9.08 0.14
CA GLY A 144 -4.79 7.71 -0.31
C GLY A 144 -3.90 7.28 -1.48
N GLU A 145 -3.75 8.14 -2.48
CA GLU A 145 -2.81 7.94 -3.59
C GLU A 145 -2.39 9.30 -4.17
N ILE A 146 -1.09 9.48 -4.44
CA ILE A 146 -0.63 10.63 -5.22
C ILE A 146 -0.70 10.28 -6.71
N ARG A 147 -1.53 11.00 -7.45
CA ARG A 147 -1.75 10.78 -8.90
C ARG A 147 -1.18 11.87 -9.79
N ASP A 148 -1.04 13.07 -9.25
CA ASP A 148 -0.65 14.27 -9.98
C ASP A 148 0.40 15.08 -9.22
N ASN A 149 1.00 16.03 -9.93
CA ASN A 149 2.02 16.93 -9.40
C ASN A 149 1.49 17.77 -8.22
N ALA A 150 0.27 18.29 -8.30
CA ALA A 150 -0.31 19.14 -7.24
C ALA A 150 -0.44 18.39 -5.90
N SER A 151 -0.94 17.15 -5.93
CA SER A 151 -1.05 16.30 -4.75
C SER A 151 0.34 15.92 -4.20
N ALA A 152 1.30 15.66 -5.10
CA ALA A 152 2.67 15.34 -4.72
C ALA A 152 3.35 16.54 -4.03
N GLU A 153 3.25 17.73 -4.62
CA GLU A 153 3.83 18.96 -4.09
C GLU A 153 3.25 19.28 -2.72
N MET A 154 1.92 19.20 -2.56
CA MET A 154 1.28 19.45 -1.27
C MET A 154 1.65 18.40 -0.21
N ALA A 155 1.86 17.15 -0.59
CA ALA A 155 2.39 16.12 0.31
C ALA A 155 3.80 16.50 0.83
N MET A 156 4.70 16.90 -0.08
CA MET A 156 6.05 17.32 0.30
C MET A 156 6.04 18.60 1.15
N GLN A 157 5.23 19.59 0.80
CA GLN A 157 5.10 20.84 1.57
C GLN A 157 4.53 20.60 2.97
N SER A 158 3.56 19.70 3.10
CA SER A 158 3.04 19.29 4.42
C SER A 158 4.12 18.62 5.25
N ALA A 159 4.95 17.76 4.64
CA ALA A 159 6.09 17.16 5.31
C ALA A 159 7.15 18.18 5.75
N LEU A 160 7.48 19.17 4.91
CA LEU A 160 8.41 20.26 5.21
C LEU A 160 7.96 21.13 6.38
N THR A 161 6.65 21.30 6.54
CA THR A 161 6.05 22.07 7.64
C THR A 161 5.94 21.26 8.94
N GLY A 162 6.50 20.05 8.99
CA GLY A 162 6.62 19.25 10.20
C GLY A 162 5.55 18.17 10.36
N HIS A 163 4.67 17.96 9.37
CA HIS A 163 3.65 16.93 9.43
C HIS A 163 4.20 15.56 9.00
N LYS A 164 3.64 14.49 9.56
CA LYS A 164 3.86 13.14 9.02
C LYS A 164 2.87 12.88 7.89
N VAL A 165 3.37 12.51 6.71
CA VAL A 165 2.52 12.21 5.56
C VAL A 165 2.66 10.75 5.17
N LEU A 166 1.55 10.04 5.07
CA LEU A 166 1.49 8.70 4.50
C LEU A 166 0.82 8.79 3.14
N SER A 167 1.40 8.14 2.13
CA SER A 167 0.76 8.07 0.82
C SER A 167 1.12 6.80 0.07
N THR A 168 0.46 6.59 -1.08
CA THR A 168 0.71 5.42 -1.93
C THR A 168 0.97 5.78 -3.38
N PHE A 169 1.73 4.90 -4.05
CA PHE A 169 1.96 4.92 -5.49
C PHE A 169 1.73 3.55 -6.14
N HIS A 170 1.44 3.60 -7.43
CA HIS A 170 1.50 2.48 -8.34
C HIS A 170 2.86 2.42 -9.08
N THR A 171 3.92 2.10 -8.34
CA THR A 171 5.24 1.74 -8.89
C THR A 171 5.61 0.32 -8.49
N GLU A 172 6.57 -0.29 -9.19
CA GLU A 172 6.92 -1.70 -9.00
C GLU A 172 7.90 -1.98 -7.86
N ASP A 173 8.73 -0.98 -7.54
CA ASP A 173 9.83 -1.02 -6.57
C ASP A 173 9.94 0.32 -5.80
N SER A 174 10.93 0.40 -4.89
CA SER A 174 11.13 1.57 -4.03
C SER A 174 11.75 2.76 -4.77
N ILE A 175 12.78 2.51 -5.58
CA ILE A 175 13.50 3.53 -6.36
C ILE A 175 12.58 4.18 -7.42
N GLY A 176 11.76 3.38 -8.09
CA GLY A 176 10.74 3.84 -9.03
C GLY A 176 9.74 4.79 -8.40
N GLY A 177 9.50 4.70 -7.07
CA GLY A 177 8.75 5.69 -6.33
C GLY A 177 9.40 7.08 -6.34
N LEU A 178 10.72 7.14 -6.13
CA LEU A 178 11.49 8.39 -6.18
C LEU A 178 11.57 8.95 -7.60
N ILE A 179 11.84 8.09 -8.60
CA ILE A 179 11.87 8.48 -10.01
C ILE A 179 10.51 9.02 -10.45
N ARG A 180 9.40 8.43 -9.98
CA ARG A 180 8.06 8.93 -10.29
C ARG A 180 7.84 10.35 -9.77
N LEU A 181 8.36 10.71 -8.59
CA LEU A 181 8.31 12.09 -8.10
C LEU A 181 9.12 13.04 -8.98
N LEU A 182 10.32 12.64 -9.43
CA LEU A 182 11.12 13.43 -10.37
C LEU A 182 10.39 13.62 -11.70
N ASN A 183 9.77 12.57 -12.24
CA ASN A 183 8.98 12.62 -13.48
C ASN A 183 7.68 13.41 -13.34
N MET A 184 7.22 13.64 -12.10
CA MET A 184 6.12 14.55 -11.78
C MET A 184 6.61 15.98 -11.59
N ASP A 185 7.85 16.31 -11.95
CA ASP A 185 8.47 17.64 -11.80
C ASP A 185 8.57 18.13 -10.34
N ILE A 186 8.60 17.20 -9.37
CA ILE A 186 8.90 17.57 -7.98
C ILE A 186 10.38 17.86 -7.85
N ALA A 187 10.72 19.05 -7.33
CA ALA A 187 12.09 19.48 -7.19
C ALA A 187 12.92 18.46 -6.38
N PRO A 188 14.12 18.05 -6.86
CA PRO A 188 14.94 17.05 -6.19
C PRO A 188 15.22 17.35 -4.72
N PHE A 189 15.44 18.63 -4.38
CA PHE A 189 15.62 19.08 -3.00
C PHE A 189 14.40 18.81 -2.11
N LEU A 190 13.17 18.97 -2.62
CA LEU A 190 11.97 18.65 -1.85
C LEU A 190 11.92 17.14 -1.57
N ILE A 191 12.17 16.31 -2.59
CA ILE A 191 12.20 14.85 -2.43
C ILE A 191 13.27 14.44 -1.41
N SER A 192 14.49 14.96 -1.57
CA SER A 192 15.63 14.61 -0.72
C SER A 192 15.51 15.11 0.70
N SER A 193 14.69 16.13 0.99
CA SER A 193 14.48 16.66 2.34
C SER A 193 13.25 16.08 3.04
N THR A 194 12.21 15.68 2.29
CA THR A 194 10.91 15.30 2.86
C THR A 194 10.62 13.81 2.85
N ILE A 195 11.11 13.05 1.86
CA ILE A 195 10.89 11.61 1.85
C ILE A 195 11.75 10.97 2.93
N VAL A 196 11.11 10.23 3.82
CA VAL A 196 11.78 9.48 4.89
C VAL A 196 12.06 8.07 4.41
N SER A 197 11.06 7.44 3.81
CA SER A 197 11.17 6.08 3.32
C SER A 197 10.19 5.77 2.20
N VAL A 198 10.57 4.77 1.40
CA VAL A 198 9.72 4.16 0.40
C VAL A 198 9.63 2.65 0.67
N LEU A 199 8.44 2.17 0.95
CA LEU A 199 8.15 0.76 1.17
C LEU A 199 7.47 0.17 -0.07
N ALA A 200 8.20 -0.61 -0.87
CA ALA A 200 7.61 -1.37 -1.97
C ALA A 200 7.09 -2.72 -1.50
N GLN A 201 5.89 -3.09 -1.96
CA GLN A 201 5.19 -4.27 -1.47
C GLN A 201 4.51 -5.07 -2.59
N ARG A 202 4.53 -6.40 -2.45
CA ARG A 202 3.71 -7.35 -3.22
C ARG A 202 3.06 -8.38 -2.30
N LEU A 203 1.91 -8.93 -2.73
CA LEU A 203 1.30 -10.09 -2.09
C LEU A 203 1.50 -11.34 -2.94
N LEU A 204 2.09 -12.36 -2.33
CA LEU A 204 2.22 -13.69 -2.91
C LEU A 204 1.20 -14.65 -2.31
N ARG A 205 0.92 -15.74 -3.03
CA ARG A 205 0.06 -16.81 -2.52
C ARG A 205 0.85 -17.66 -1.51
N ARG A 206 0.27 -17.91 -0.33
CA ARG A 206 0.90 -18.78 0.69
C ARG A 206 0.62 -20.24 0.35
N VAL A 207 1.65 -21.08 0.40
CA VAL A 207 1.52 -22.54 0.19
C VAL A 207 0.55 -23.12 1.21
N CYS A 208 -0.40 -23.94 0.75
CA CYS A 208 -1.35 -24.60 1.65
C CYS A 208 -0.64 -25.61 2.55
N GLU A 209 -0.80 -25.46 3.87
CA GLU A 209 -0.13 -26.30 4.87
C GLU A 209 -0.62 -27.75 4.83
N SER A 210 -1.91 -27.99 4.61
CA SER A 210 -2.51 -29.34 4.55
C SER A 210 -1.96 -30.20 3.40
N CYS A 211 -1.47 -29.58 2.32
CA CYS A 211 -0.98 -30.29 1.14
C CYS A 211 0.41 -29.83 0.70
N ALA A 212 1.19 -29.26 1.62
CA ALA A 212 2.56 -28.86 1.32
C ALA A 212 3.44 -30.10 1.16
N THR A 213 4.17 -30.17 0.06
CA THR A 213 5.19 -31.19 -0.19
C THR A 213 6.54 -30.52 -0.40
N GLU A 214 7.62 -31.22 -0.07
CA GLU A 214 8.98 -30.76 -0.34
C GLU A 214 9.14 -30.47 -1.85
N ALA A 215 9.86 -29.40 -2.16
CA ALA A 215 10.25 -29.04 -3.51
C ALA A 215 11.74 -28.70 -3.51
N LYS A 216 12.36 -28.74 -4.70
CA LYS A 216 13.72 -28.23 -4.88
C LYS A 216 13.70 -27.17 -5.98
N PRO A 217 14.33 -25.99 -5.77
CA PRO A 217 14.46 -25.00 -6.81
C PRO A 217 15.31 -25.57 -7.96
N THR A 218 14.94 -25.24 -9.20
CA THR A 218 15.74 -25.63 -10.37
C THR A 218 16.99 -24.74 -10.45
N PRO A 219 18.08 -25.20 -11.11
CA PRO A 219 19.27 -24.37 -11.29
C PRO A 219 18.98 -23.01 -11.94
N ILE A 220 18.04 -22.96 -12.88
CA ILE A 220 17.58 -21.72 -13.53
C ILE A 220 16.91 -20.77 -12.53
N GLN A 221 16.12 -21.29 -11.59
CA GLN A 221 15.49 -20.46 -10.55
C GLN A 221 16.55 -19.86 -9.61
N LEU A 222 17.54 -20.65 -9.22
CA LEU A 222 18.66 -20.19 -8.38
C LEU A 222 19.45 -19.08 -9.07
N GLN A 223 19.84 -19.31 -10.32
CA GLN A 223 20.57 -18.33 -11.12
C GLN A 223 19.80 -17.01 -11.26
N ARG A 224 18.48 -17.07 -11.50
CA ARG A 224 17.63 -15.87 -11.60
C ARG A 224 17.51 -15.09 -10.30
N MET A 225 17.58 -15.78 -9.16
CA MET A 225 17.57 -15.13 -7.84
C MET A 225 18.95 -14.62 -7.42
N GLY A 226 20.00 -14.89 -8.21
CA GLY A 226 21.38 -14.61 -7.81
C GLY A 226 21.83 -15.43 -6.59
N LEU A 227 21.17 -16.56 -6.31
CA LEU A 227 21.46 -17.40 -5.15
C LEU A 227 22.31 -18.61 -5.55
N SER A 228 23.27 -18.92 -4.70
CA SER A 228 24.08 -20.12 -4.76
C SER A 228 23.43 -21.25 -3.93
N ALA A 229 23.86 -22.49 -4.16
CA ALA A 229 23.44 -23.62 -3.32
C ALA A 229 23.87 -23.44 -1.85
N SER A 230 24.96 -22.70 -1.60
CA SER A 230 25.42 -22.37 -0.25
C SER A 230 24.48 -21.44 0.50
N ASP A 231 23.83 -20.49 -0.19
CA ASP A 231 22.88 -19.55 0.41
C ASP A 231 21.60 -20.24 0.88
N LEU A 232 21.33 -21.43 0.35
CA LEU A 232 20.15 -22.23 0.65
C LEU A 232 20.41 -23.35 1.65
N ARG A 233 21.58 -23.38 2.29
CA ARG A 233 21.86 -24.37 3.33
C ARG A 233 20.85 -24.25 4.46
N GLY A 234 20.10 -25.34 4.69
CA GLY A 234 19.02 -25.39 5.69
C GLY A 234 17.65 -24.89 5.19
N ALA A 235 17.55 -24.37 3.97
CA ALA A 235 16.28 -23.92 3.41
C ALA A 235 15.39 -25.11 3.01
N GLN A 236 14.13 -25.07 3.42
CA GLN A 236 13.12 -26.07 3.04
C GLN A 236 12.10 -25.45 2.09
N PHE A 237 12.24 -25.76 0.81
CA PHE A 237 11.29 -25.32 -0.20
C PHE A 237 10.06 -26.22 -0.20
N ARG A 238 8.89 -25.61 -0.37
CA ARG A 238 7.61 -26.32 -0.38
C ARG A 238 6.76 -25.90 -1.56
N LYS A 239 5.96 -26.83 -2.07
CA LYS A 239 4.93 -26.58 -3.09
C LYS A 239 3.65 -27.27 -2.67
N GLY A 240 2.49 -26.65 -2.94
CA GLY A 240 1.20 -27.29 -2.69
C GLY A 240 0.83 -28.21 -3.84
N ARG A 241 0.48 -29.46 -3.55
CA ARG A 241 -0.04 -30.42 -4.54
C ARG A 241 -1.52 -30.21 -4.91
N GLY A 242 -2.27 -29.51 -4.08
CA GLY A 242 -3.73 -29.37 -4.21
C GLY A 242 -4.49 -30.35 -3.29
N CYS A 243 -5.50 -29.83 -2.58
CA CYS A 243 -6.41 -30.59 -1.73
C CYS A 243 -7.76 -29.86 -1.60
N SER A 244 -8.73 -30.46 -0.91
CA SER A 244 -10.03 -29.86 -0.59
C SER A 244 -9.89 -28.50 0.11
N ASP A 245 -8.98 -28.37 1.08
CA ASP A 245 -8.85 -27.18 1.92
C ASP A 245 -8.42 -25.93 1.15
N CYS A 246 -7.67 -26.11 0.07
CA CYS A 246 -7.21 -25.06 -0.82
C CYS A 246 -7.97 -25.04 -2.16
N LYS A 247 -9.06 -25.80 -2.28
CA LYS A 247 -9.87 -25.94 -3.51
C LYS A 247 -9.00 -26.32 -4.72
N GLN A 248 -8.10 -27.29 -4.52
CA GLN A 248 -7.17 -27.81 -5.52
C GLN A 248 -6.16 -26.80 -6.09
N THR A 249 -6.02 -25.61 -5.52
CA THR A 249 -5.07 -24.59 -6.02
C THR A 249 -3.63 -24.83 -5.56
N GLY A 250 -3.45 -25.54 -4.43
CA GLY A 250 -2.17 -25.68 -3.73
C GLY A 250 -1.82 -24.49 -2.82
N TYR A 251 -2.66 -23.46 -2.76
CA TYR A 251 -2.39 -22.24 -1.99
C TYR A 251 -3.60 -21.82 -1.15
N LYS A 252 -3.35 -21.31 0.06
CA LYS A 252 -4.40 -20.80 0.94
C LYS A 252 -3.89 -19.58 1.70
N GLY A 253 -4.56 -18.45 1.51
CA GLY A 253 -4.12 -17.17 2.05
C GLY A 253 -3.01 -16.50 1.23
N ARG A 254 -2.43 -15.44 1.79
CA ARG A 254 -1.42 -14.60 1.14
C ARG A 254 -0.30 -14.29 2.12
N VAL A 255 0.87 -13.96 1.61
CA VAL A 255 2.02 -13.47 2.36
C VAL A 255 2.57 -12.21 1.68
N GLY A 256 2.96 -11.22 2.48
CA GLY A 256 3.60 -10.02 1.98
C GLY A 256 5.08 -10.24 1.69
N VAL A 257 5.57 -9.63 0.63
CA VAL A 257 7.00 -9.45 0.37
C VAL A 257 7.23 -7.95 0.24
N PHE A 258 8.30 -7.49 0.89
CA PHE A 258 8.54 -6.08 1.13
C PHE A 258 9.97 -5.72 0.79
N GLU A 259 10.16 -4.51 0.31
CA GLU A 259 11.45 -3.87 0.09
C GLU A 259 11.35 -2.49 0.73
N LEU A 260 12.23 -2.20 1.69
CA LEU A 260 12.24 -0.95 2.42
C LEU A 260 13.48 -0.14 2.04
N LEU A 261 13.25 1.03 1.45
CA LEU A 261 14.26 2.05 1.24
C LEU A 261 14.09 3.15 2.29
N VAL A 262 15.09 3.31 3.17
CA VAL A 262 15.19 4.45 4.07
C VAL A 262 16.20 5.43 3.45
N LEU A 263 15.81 6.70 3.32
CA LEU A 263 16.66 7.70 2.67
C LEU A 263 17.79 8.15 3.60
N ASN A 264 18.98 7.60 3.34
CA ASN A 264 20.24 8.08 3.92
C ASN A 264 20.89 9.16 3.06
N GLU A 265 21.99 9.74 3.53
CA GLU A 265 22.73 10.79 2.82
C GLU A 265 23.11 10.40 1.39
N LEU A 266 23.60 9.16 1.18
CA LEU A 266 23.99 8.69 -0.15
C LEU A 266 22.82 8.71 -1.16
N VAL A 267 21.63 8.32 -0.71
CA VAL A 267 20.42 8.37 -1.54
C VAL A 267 19.96 9.82 -1.74
N ARG A 268 20.04 10.67 -0.72
CA ARG A 268 19.69 12.10 -0.81
C ARG A 268 20.60 12.81 -1.82
N ASP A 269 21.91 12.60 -1.74
CA ASP A 269 22.89 13.13 -2.69
C ASP A 269 22.64 12.62 -4.11
N ALA A 270 22.33 11.32 -4.25
CA ALA A 270 22.00 10.74 -5.54
C ALA A 270 20.75 11.36 -6.17
N ILE A 271 19.72 11.70 -5.37
CA ILE A 271 18.53 12.42 -5.83
C ILE A 271 18.90 13.84 -6.27
N LEU A 272 19.68 14.57 -5.48
CA LEU A 272 20.12 15.94 -5.77
C LEU A 272 20.95 16.01 -7.06
N GLU A 273 21.83 15.04 -7.27
CA GLU A 273 22.65 14.88 -8.46
C GLU A 273 21.89 14.24 -9.64
N GLN A 274 20.62 13.83 -9.43
CA GLN A 274 19.78 13.14 -10.40
C GLN A 274 20.46 11.91 -11.03
N LYS A 275 21.12 11.10 -10.20
CA LYS A 275 21.78 9.86 -10.66
C LYS A 275 20.79 8.88 -11.25
N THR A 276 21.28 8.10 -12.22
CA THR A 276 20.55 6.94 -12.74
C THR A 276 20.41 5.86 -11.68
N SER A 277 19.35 5.06 -11.77
CA SER A 277 19.10 3.92 -10.88
C SER A 277 19.92 2.66 -11.21
N TYR A 278 20.77 2.71 -12.23
CA TYR A 278 21.62 1.62 -12.71
C TYR A 278 23.09 1.93 -12.40
#